data_AF-J6HIT8-F1
#
_entry.id   AF-J6HIT8-F1
#
_cell.length_a   1.000
_cell.length_b   1.000
_cell.length_c   1.000
_cell.angle_alpha   90.00
_cell.angle_beta   90.00
_cell.angle_gamma   90.00
#
_symmetry.space_group_name_H-M   'P 1'
#
loop_
_entity.id
_entity.type
_entity.pdbx_description
1 polymer ?
#
loop_
_entity_poly.entity_id
_entity_poly.type
_entity_poly.pdbx_seq_one_letter_code
_entity_poly.pdbx_strand_id
1 'polypeptide(L)' 'MKIDFDNKQMDLLNKIGFPFSLSEDLSDDDILLIDEKVSEYFQLNGIDNDRVNDIGFLCESIIDCIS' A
#
# COMPACT_ATOMS: atom_id res chain seq x y z
N MET A 1 4.18 -15.04 1.06
CA MET A 1 2.77 -15.03 0.66
C MET A 1 2.67 -14.24 -0.62
N LYS A 2 2.02 -14.80 -1.63
CA LYS A 2 1.75 -14.10 -2.87
C LYS A 2 0.45 -13.29 -2.73
N ILE A 3 0.53 -12.00 -3.05
CA ILE A 3 -0.60 -11.07 -3.03
C ILE A 3 -0.74 -10.48 -4.42
N ASP A 4 -1.92 -10.65 -5.02
CA ASP A 4 -2.19 -10.14 -6.36
C ASP A 4 -2.82 -8.75 -6.26
N PHE A 5 -1.97 -7.73 -6.20
CA PHE A 5 -2.41 -6.33 -6.25
C PHE A 5 -2.92 -5.95 -7.65
N ASP A 6 -3.95 -5.12 -7.70
CA ASP A 6 -4.42 -4.57 -8.97
C ASP A 6 -3.44 -3.52 -9.55
N ASN A 7 -3.66 -3.11 -10.80
CA ASN A 7 -2.77 -2.16 -11.47
C ASN A 7 -2.66 -0.82 -10.74
N LYS A 8 -3.74 -0.30 -10.14
CA LYS A 8 -3.71 0.98 -9.42
C LYS A 8 -2.94 0.84 -8.10
N GLN A 9 -3.17 -0.26 -7.39
CA GLN A 9 -2.45 -0.59 -6.16
C GLN A 9 -0.95 -0.72 -6.45
N MET A 10 -0.59 -1.45 -7.51
CA MET A 10 0.79 -1.58 -7.97
C MET A 10 1.42 -0.24 -8.35
N ASP A 11 0.69 0.62 -9.06
CA ASP A 11 1.18 1.97 -9.41
C ASP A 11 1.47 2.81 -8.16
N LEU A 12 0.64 2.70 -7.11
CA LEU A 12 0.86 3.38 -5.84
C LEU A 12 2.03 2.79 -5.06
N LEU A 13 2.10 1.46 -4.94
CA LEU A 13 3.20 0.77 -4.26
C LEU A 13 4.55 1.04 -4.93
N ASN A 14 4.59 1.11 -6.27
CA ASN A 14 5.78 1.49 -7.01
C ASN A 14 6.21 2.95 -6.77
N LYS A 15 5.25 3.86 -6.51
CA LYS A 15 5.57 5.25 -6.13
C LYS A 15 6.13 5.35 -4.71
N ILE A 16 5.63 4.53 -3.79
CA ILE A 16 6.15 4.44 -2.41
C ILE A 16 7.56 3.87 -2.44
N GLY A 17 7.75 2.78 -3.18
CA GLY A 17 9.04 2.12 -3.37
C GLY A 17 9.43 1.21 -2.21
N PHE A 18 9.92 0.01 -2.54
CA PHE A 18 10.32 -1.01 -1.58
C PHE A 18 11.66 -1.65 -1.99
N PRO A 19 12.44 -2.18 -1.03
CA PRO A 19 13.71 -2.83 -1.32
C PRO A 19 13.57 -4.26 -1.86
N PHE A 20 12.35 -4.72 -2.14
CA PHE A 20 12.01 -6.06 -2.60
C PHE A 20 11.01 -6.01 -3.77
N SER A 21 10.81 -7.16 -4.43
CA SER A 21 9.85 -7.28 -5.52
C SER A 21 8.45 -7.59 -4.99
N LEU A 22 7.46 -6.79 -5.40
CA LEU A 22 6.04 -7.01 -5.09
C LEU A 22 5.39 -8.11 -5.94
N SER A 23 6.11 -8.62 -6.95
CA SER A 23 5.61 -9.71 -7.82
C SER A 23 5.98 -11.11 -7.33
N GLU A 24 6.74 -11.21 -6.23
CA GLU A 24 7.21 -12.46 -5.64
C GLU A 24 6.48 -12.75 -4.32
N ASP A 25 6.83 -13.87 -3.68
CA ASP A 25 6.32 -14.19 -2.36
C ASP A 25 6.88 -13.21 -1.32
N LEU A 26 5.98 -12.51 -0.64
CA LEU A 26 6.31 -11.56 0.43
C LEU A 26 6.48 -12.29 1.76
N SER A 27 7.54 -11.97 2.49
CA SER A 27 7.69 -12.40 3.89
C SER A 27 6.81 -11.59 4.83
N ASP A 28 6.65 -12.04 6.07
CA ASP A 28 5.92 -11.28 7.10
C ASP A 28 6.56 -9.90 7.35
N ASP A 29 7.90 -9.82 7.26
CA ASP A 29 8.64 -8.55 7.37
C ASP A 29 8.36 -7.63 6.17
N ASP A 30 8.22 -8.18 4.95
CA ASP A 30 7.86 -7.40 3.77
C ASP A 30 6.43 -6.86 3.87
N ILE A 31 5.50 -7.68 4.36
CA ILE A 31 4.10 -7.28 4.61
C ILE A 31 4.05 -6.17 5.66
N LEU A 32 4.78 -6.31 6.77
CA LEU A 32 4.87 -5.28 7.81
C LEU A 32 5.41 -3.96 7.25
N LEU A 33 6.45 -4.02 6.41
CA LEU A 33 6.99 -2.80 5.79
C LEU A 33 6.01 -2.15 4.81
N ILE A 34 5.23 -2.94 4.07
CA ILE A 34 4.15 -2.43 3.21
C ILE A 34 3.11 -1.70 4.06
N ASP A 35 2.62 -2.32 5.13
CA ASP A 35 1.64 -1.71 6.03
C ASP A 35 2.14 -0.37 6.59
N GLU A 36 3.35 -0.35 7.14
CA GLU A 36 3.98 0.85 7.69
C GLU A 36 4.06 1.98 6.64
N LYS A 37 4.58 1.68 5.44
CA LYS A 37 4.80 2.68 4.39
C LYS A 37 3.51 3.17 3.76
N VAL A 38 2.53 2.29 3.56
CA VAL A 38 1.22 2.65 3.01
C VAL A 38 0.44 3.49 4.01
N SER A 39 0.52 3.16 5.30
CA SER A 39 -0.06 3.95 6.40
C SER A 39 0.57 5.35 6.50
N GLU A 40 1.90 5.47 6.40
CA GLU A 40 2.57 6.77 6.31
C GLU A 40 2.08 7.57 5.09
N TYR A 41 1.97 6.92 3.92
CA TYR A 41 1.52 7.57 2.69
C TYR A 41 0.06 8.05 2.79
N PHE A 42 -0.81 7.25 3.42
CA PHE A 42 -2.20 7.60 3.70
C PHE A 42 -2.30 8.86 4.56
N GLN A 43 -1.54 8.94 5.65
CA GLN A 43 -1.57 10.10 6.54
C GLN A 43 -1.13 11.39 5.84
N LEU A 44 -0.17 11.30 4.91
CA LEU A 44 0.37 12.45 4.20
C LEU A 44 -0.44 12.86 2.97
N ASN A 45 -1.08 11.91 2.28
CA ASN A 45 -1.66 12.14 0.95
C ASN A 45 -3.12 11.68 0.82
N GLY A 46 -3.59 10.82 1.72
CA GLY A 46 -4.90 10.16 1.66
C GLY A 46 -6.04 10.93 2.30
N ILE A 47 -5.74 12.00 3.04
CA ILE A 47 -6.72 12.83 3.73
C ILE A 47 -6.73 14.23 3.13
N ASP A 48 -7.90 14.69 2.70
CA ASP A 48 -8.15 16.06 2.29
C ASP A 48 -9.45 16.58 2.94
N ASN A 49 -9.41 17.77 3.54
CA ASN A 49 -10.53 18.38 4.25
C ASN A 49 -11.24 17.43 5.24
N ASP A 50 -10.47 16.73 6.08
CA ASP A 50 -10.93 15.72 7.05
C ASP A 50 -11.72 14.55 6.42
N ARG A 51 -11.51 14.30 5.12
CA ARG A 51 -12.12 13.19 4.38
C ARG A 51 -11.07 12.35 3.69
N VAL A 52 -11.33 11.05 3.63
CA VAL A 52 -10.55 10.13 2.80
C VAL A 52 -10.79 10.48 1.33
N ASN A 53 -9.71 10.71 0.59
CA ASN A 53 -9.74 10.99 -0.84
C ASN A 53 -9.47 9.71 -1.65
N ASP A 54 -9.41 9.83 -2.99
CA ASP A 54 -9.17 8.68 -3.88
C ASP A 54 -7.85 7.95 -3.60
N ILE A 55 -6.80 8.66 -3.17
CA ILE A 55 -5.52 8.07 -2.76
C ILE A 55 -5.69 7.32 -1.44
N GLY A 56 -6.42 7.91 -0.50
CA GLY A 56 -6.69 7.31 0.80
C GLY A 56 -7.45 5.99 0.66
N PHE A 57 -8.50 5.95 -0.17
CA PHE A 57 -9.22 4.71 -0.47
C PHE A 57 -8.33 3.66 -1.16
N LEU A 58 -7.37 4.10 -1.99
CA LEU A 58 -6.43 3.19 -2.61
C LEU A 58 -5.45 2.60 -1.58
N CYS A 59 -4.94 3.40 -0.65
CA CYS A 59 -4.15 2.92 0.49
C CYS A 59 -4.94 1.91 1.34
N GLU A 60 -6.17 2.24 1.73
CA GLU A 60 -7.04 1.32 2.49
C GLU A 60 -7.22 -0.01 1.77
N SER A 61 -7.47 0.02 0.45
CA SER A 61 -7.61 -1.20 -0.34
C SER A 61 -6.35 -2.09 -0.38
N ILE A 62 -5.15 -1.49 -0.23
CA ILE A 62 -3.91 -2.24 -0.14
C ILE A 62 -3.80 -2.90 1.24
N ILE A 63 -4.14 -2.17 2.30
CA ILE A 63 -4.13 -2.70 3.67
C ILE A 63 -5.10 -3.89 3.80
N ASP A 64 -6.27 -3.81 3.17
CA ASP A 64 -7.23 -4.92 3.12
C ASP A 64 -6.67 -6.17 2.43
N CYS A 65 -5.75 -6.03 1.46
CA CYS A 65 -5.15 -7.17 0.77
C CYS A 65 -4.09 -7.91 1.61
N ILE A 66 -3.48 -7.22 2.57
CA ILE A 66 -2.35 -7.75 3.36
C ILE A 66 -2.72 -8.09 4.80
N SER A 67 -3.95 -7.79 5.22
CA SER A 67 -4.51 -8.06 6.56
C SER A 67 -5.15 -9.44 6.69
#